data_AF-E4YJV0-F1
#
_entry.id   AF-E4YJV0-F1
#
_cell.length_a   1.000
_cell.length_b   1.000
_cell.length_c   1.000
_cell.angle_alpha   90.00
_cell.angle_beta   90.00
_cell.angle_gamma   90.00
#
_symmetry.space_group_name_H-M   'P 1'
#
loop_
_entity.id
_entity.type
_entity.pdbx_description
1 polymer ?
#
loop_
_entity_poly.entity_id
_entity_poly.type
_entity_poly.pdbx_seq_one_letter_code
_entity_poly.pdbx_strand_id
1 'polypeptide(L)'
;MPSAKKKKFTPPPEGCKLPQDRLEELQCYKLLQAVRSEDFHLITELVTEGVPNLLNICEPTFGTFPLFLAVEQRKIKVIRELINLGCNVNICNINGKTAAMVAASCGFPDVLDLLIENKCNLAQQDVNQWDALSWCLVEHTEHHLECLDRCLEEDPAIFENSIAIILALEKGEEGLAASKEILENLQNPNITHSINKRSALSYAAEFNPSLVVELLKKGADPHSKDAKSWTPVHFAAKSGAPEALEALSAFKADFNKLNSDGQTAFHVACANGKSKVVKFIVQRGANPKIKDKKSCTGKQLANKKSMKEVRKAEKAWSKRPEDNRVIFKDWLHAFELEVETYVNMTDIDR
;
A
#
# COMPACT_ATOMS: atom_id res chain seq x y z
N MET A 1 28.30 10.72 -33.63
CA MET A 1 28.50 10.61 -32.17
C MET A 1 27.30 11.23 -31.47
N PRO A 2 26.35 10.45 -30.92
CA PRO A 2 25.25 10.99 -30.15
C PRO A 2 25.73 11.29 -28.73
N SER A 3 25.43 12.50 -28.27
CA SER A 3 25.76 13.03 -26.95
C SER A 3 25.12 12.21 -25.83
N ALA A 4 25.97 11.63 -24.98
CA ALA A 4 25.55 11.03 -23.72
C ALA A 4 24.95 12.12 -22.83
N LYS A 5 23.61 12.18 -22.77
CA LYS A 5 22.89 12.97 -21.78
C LYS A 5 23.32 12.44 -20.41
N LYS A 6 24.13 13.21 -19.69
CA LYS A 6 24.44 12.99 -18.27
C LYS A 6 23.11 12.80 -17.55
N LYS A 7 22.86 11.60 -17.01
CA LYS A 7 21.76 11.36 -16.07
C LYS A 7 21.92 12.41 -14.98
N LYS A 8 20.91 13.25 -14.79
CA LYS A 8 20.87 14.19 -13.66
C LYS A 8 20.92 13.32 -12.40
N PHE A 9 22.07 13.29 -11.74
CA PHE A 9 22.18 12.73 -10.39
C PHE A 9 21.27 13.58 -9.52
N THR A 10 20.18 12.99 -9.03
CA THR A 10 19.51 13.53 -7.86
C THR A 10 20.56 13.63 -6.74
N PRO A 11 20.60 14.74 -5.99
CA PRO A 11 21.51 14.83 -4.86
C PRO A 11 21.26 13.64 -3.93
N PRO A 12 22.32 13.00 -3.40
CA PRO A 12 22.15 11.91 -2.46
C PRO A 12 21.26 12.36 -1.28
N PRO A 13 20.36 11.50 -0.78
CA PRO A 13 19.55 11.82 0.39
C PRO A 13 20.45 12.18 1.58
N GLU A 14 19.95 13.02 2.49
CA GLU A 14 20.68 13.46 3.68
C GLU A 14 21.23 12.24 4.44
N GLY A 15 22.56 12.15 4.54
CA GLY A 15 23.26 11.02 5.17
C GLY A 15 24.09 10.15 4.22
N CYS A 16 23.84 10.19 2.91
CA CYS A 16 24.63 9.44 1.94
C CYS A 16 25.89 10.24 1.51
N LYS A 17 27.05 9.83 2.03
CA LYS A 17 28.36 10.44 1.75
C LYS A 17 29.11 9.67 0.66
N LEU A 18 29.43 10.37 -0.42
CA LEU A 18 30.34 9.87 -1.45
C LEU A 18 31.80 10.15 -1.06
N PRO A 19 32.76 9.34 -1.53
CA PRO A 19 34.18 9.61 -1.33
C PRO A 19 34.56 10.94 -1.97
N GLN A 20 35.34 11.75 -1.27
CA GLN A 20 35.83 13.05 -1.74
C GLN A 20 37.15 12.90 -2.48
N ASP A 21 38.00 11.97 -2.01
CA ASP A 21 39.35 11.76 -2.53
C ASP A 21 39.59 10.30 -2.96
N ARG A 22 40.60 10.11 -3.82
CA ARG A 22 41.01 8.79 -4.33
C ARG A 22 41.42 7.82 -3.23
N LEU A 23 41.95 8.32 -2.11
CA LEU A 23 42.33 7.50 -0.97
C LEU A 23 41.10 6.88 -0.29
N GLU A 24 40.07 7.71 -0.05
CA GLU A 24 38.80 7.25 0.54
C GLU A 24 38.13 6.22 -0.37
N GLU A 25 38.12 6.46 -1.69
CA GLU A 25 37.58 5.53 -2.67
C GLU A 25 38.31 4.17 -2.61
N LEU A 26 39.64 4.15 -2.65
CA LEU A 26 40.43 2.92 -2.59
C LEU A 26 40.22 2.15 -1.27
N GLN A 27 40.18 2.86 -0.14
CA GLN A 27 39.93 2.24 1.16
C GLN A 27 38.50 1.72 1.28
N CYS A 28 37.50 2.38 0.68
CA CYS A 28 36.13 1.87 0.62
C CYS A 28 36.10 0.53 -0.12
N TYR A 29 36.71 0.43 -1.30
CA TYR A 29 36.78 -0.84 -2.04
C TYR A 29 37.50 -1.94 -1.25
N LYS A 30 38.61 -1.60 -0.58
CA LYS A 30 39.36 -2.55 0.24
C LYS A 30 38.53 -3.05 1.43
N LEU A 31 37.79 -2.16 2.09
CA LEU A 31 36.88 -2.52 3.18
C LEU A 31 35.74 -3.41 2.70
N LEU A 32 35.13 -3.10 1.56
CA LEU A 32 34.08 -3.93 0.96
C LEU A 32 34.60 -5.32 0.59
N GLN A 33 35.84 -5.41 0.10
CA GLN A 33 36.49 -6.69 -0.14
C GLN A 33 36.71 -7.46 1.17
N ALA A 34 37.16 -6.79 2.24
CA ALA A 34 37.35 -7.41 3.55
C ALA A 34 36.02 -7.94 4.13
N VAL A 35 34.92 -7.20 3.97
CA VAL A 35 33.56 -7.65 4.31
C VAL A 35 33.15 -8.87 3.49
N ARG A 36 33.48 -8.93 2.18
CA ARG A 36 33.22 -10.09 1.32
C ARG A 36 34.02 -11.32 1.74
N SER A 37 35.24 -11.16 2.23
CA SER A 37 36.09 -12.27 2.68
C SER A 37 35.95 -12.62 4.16
N GLU A 38 35.16 -11.86 4.93
CA GLU A 38 35.04 -12.00 6.39
C GLU A 38 36.40 -11.82 7.12
N ASP A 39 37.24 -10.92 6.60
CA ASP A 39 38.54 -10.62 7.21
C ASP A 39 38.37 -9.58 8.33
N PHE A 40 38.07 -10.07 9.53
CA PHE A 40 37.87 -9.23 10.72
C PHE A 40 39.09 -8.37 11.05
N HIS A 41 40.30 -8.90 10.87
CA HIS A 41 41.52 -8.16 11.20
C HIS A 41 41.69 -6.95 10.28
N LEU A 42 41.52 -7.16 8.98
CA LEU A 42 41.60 -6.09 7.99
C LEU A 42 40.47 -5.07 8.16
N ILE A 43 39.27 -5.50 8.57
CA ILE A 43 38.16 -4.58 8.88
C ILE A 43 38.55 -3.67 10.05
N THR A 44 39.02 -4.23 11.16
CA THR A 44 39.41 -3.44 12.33
C THR A 44 40.59 -2.51 12.02
N GLU A 45 41.62 -2.98 11.32
CA GLU A 45 42.77 -2.19 10.90
C GLU A 45 42.34 -0.99 10.05
N LEU A 46 41.53 -1.22 9.00
CA LEU A 46 41.08 -0.15 8.10
C LEU A 46 40.18 0.88 8.80
N VAL A 47 39.41 0.48 9.80
CA VAL A 47 38.52 1.39 10.52
C VAL A 47 39.26 2.18 11.61
N THR A 48 40.26 1.57 12.26
CA THR A 48 40.99 2.20 13.37
C THR A 48 42.17 3.04 12.91
N GLU A 49 42.92 2.58 11.90
CA GLU A 49 44.14 3.24 11.40
C GLU A 49 43.92 3.94 10.05
N GLY A 50 42.81 3.65 9.36
CA GLY A 50 42.50 4.19 8.05
C GLY A 50 41.77 5.53 8.06
N VAL A 51 41.01 5.77 6.99
CA VAL A 51 40.25 7.01 6.78
C VAL A 51 39.16 7.16 7.85
N PRO A 52 39.01 8.37 8.45
CA PRO A 52 37.98 8.60 9.44
C PRO A 52 36.58 8.45 8.83
N ASN A 53 35.65 7.85 9.57
CA ASN A 53 34.27 7.60 9.13
C ASN A 53 34.12 6.70 7.89
N LEU A 54 35.13 5.89 7.55
CA LEU A 54 35.10 4.99 6.38
C LEU A 54 33.87 4.07 6.34
N LEU A 55 33.38 3.64 7.51
CA LEU A 55 32.16 2.83 7.66
C LEU A 55 30.89 3.49 7.10
N ASN A 56 30.87 4.81 7.02
CA ASN A 56 29.73 5.63 6.63
C ASN A 56 29.93 6.31 5.26
N ILE A 57 30.87 5.80 4.45
CA ILE A 57 31.11 6.24 3.07
C ILE A 57 30.64 5.14 2.12
N CYS A 58 29.91 5.51 1.07
CA CYS A 58 29.42 4.55 0.07
C CYS A 58 30.35 4.43 -1.14
N GLU A 59 30.35 3.27 -1.78
CA GLU A 59 31.06 3.08 -3.06
C GLU A 59 30.49 3.99 -4.17
N PRO A 60 31.32 4.67 -5.00
CA PRO A 60 30.84 5.63 -6.01
C PRO A 60 29.95 5.06 -7.11
N THR A 61 30.09 3.78 -7.43
CA THR A 61 29.46 3.12 -8.60
C THR A 61 28.01 2.74 -8.32
N PHE A 62 27.77 2.07 -7.18
CA PHE A 62 26.49 1.49 -6.79
C PHE A 62 25.91 2.11 -5.52
N GLY A 63 26.69 2.91 -4.78
CA GLY A 63 26.24 3.51 -3.52
C GLY A 63 26.15 2.50 -2.38
N THR A 64 26.92 1.42 -2.42
CA THR A 64 26.90 0.34 -1.41
C THR A 64 27.73 0.72 -0.19
N PHE A 65 27.16 0.56 1.00
CA PHE A 65 27.88 0.69 2.27
C PHE A 65 28.37 -0.68 2.76
N PRO A 66 29.44 -0.74 3.57
CA PRO A 66 29.92 -1.98 4.19
C PRO A 66 28.83 -2.75 4.94
N LEU A 67 28.00 -2.03 5.71
CA LEU A 67 26.89 -2.61 6.45
C LEU A 67 25.84 -3.25 5.52
N PHE A 68 25.52 -2.61 4.39
CA PHE A 68 24.52 -3.10 3.44
C PHE A 68 25.00 -4.39 2.80
N LEU A 69 26.27 -4.44 2.39
CA LEU A 69 26.86 -5.64 1.81
C LEU A 69 26.89 -6.81 2.81
N ALA A 70 27.18 -6.52 4.09
CA ALA A 70 27.16 -7.53 5.14
C ALA A 70 25.74 -8.07 5.39
N VAL A 71 24.72 -7.21 5.35
CA VAL A 71 23.30 -7.57 5.48
C VAL A 71 22.82 -8.39 4.28
N GLU A 72 23.11 -7.96 3.05
CA GLU A 72 22.73 -8.70 1.82
C GLU A 72 23.33 -10.11 1.80
N GLN A 73 24.53 -10.29 2.37
CA GLN A 73 25.20 -11.58 2.47
C GLN A 73 24.85 -12.35 3.76
N ARG A 74 23.95 -11.83 4.60
CA ARG A 74 23.55 -12.39 5.89
C ARG A 74 24.73 -12.72 6.82
N LYS A 75 25.78 -11.87 6.82
CA LYS A 75 27.01 -12.07 7.59
C LYS A 75 26.90 -11.52 9.01
N ILE A 76 26.14 -12.21 9.85
CA ILE A 76 25.80 -11.80 11.23
C ILE A 76 27.03 -11.33 12.04
N LYS A 77 28.13 -12.09 12.01
CA LYS A 77 29.35 -11.76 12.76
C LYS A 77 29.99 -10.47 12.29
N VAL A 78 30.06 -10.27 10.98
CA VAL A 78 30.61 -9.04 10.38
C VAL A 78 29.70 -7.86 10.71
N ILE A 79 28.38 -8.03 10.67
CA ILE A 79 27.42 -6.97 11.04
C ILE A 79 27.66 -6.53 12.49
N ARG A 80 27.76 -7.46 13.45
CA ARG A 80 28.06 -7.13 14.85
C ARG A 80 29.37 -6.36 14.99
N GLU A 81 30.41 -6.80 14.30
CA GLU A 81 31.71 -6.13 14.34
C GLU A 81 31.64 -4.69 13.77
N LEU A 82 30.99 -4.50 12.63
CA LEU A 82 30.81 -3.17 12.02
C LEU A 82 30.04 -2.22 12.96
N ILE A 83 28.99 -2.72 13.63
CA ILE A 83 28.22 -1.94 14.61
C ILE A 83 29.08 -1.59 15.84
N ASN A 84 29.85 -2.55 16.38
CA ASN A 84 30.76 -2.31 17.50
C ASN A 84 31.83 -1.27 17.19
N LEU A 85 32.30 -1.23 15.95
CA LEU A 85 33.25 -0.24 15.45
C LEU A 85 32.64 1.14 15.19
N GLY A 86 31.35 1.34 15.50
CA GLY A 86 30.67 2.64 15.42
C GLY A 86 30.02 2.92 14.06
N CYS A 87 29.66 1.89 13.30
CA CYS A 87 28.86 2.07 12.08
C CYS A 87 27.49 2.70 12.40
N ASN A 88 27.05 3.67 11.60
CA ASN A 88 25.72 4.23 11.74
C ASN A 88 24.69 3.25 11.15
N VAL A 89 23.92 2.58 12.01
CA VAL A 89 22.86 1.63 11.62
C VAL A 89 21.73 2.28 10.79
N ASN A 90 21.56 3.60 10.91
CA ASN A 90 20.52 4.37 10.24
C ASN A 90 21.01 5.04 8.95
N ILE A 91 22.19 4.64 8.45
CA ILE A 91 22.69 5.17 7.19
C ILE A 91 21.81 4.73 6.02
N CYS A 92 21.57 5.64 5.09
CA CYS A 92 20.73 5.41 3.92
C CYS A 92 21.55 5.42 2.63
N ASN A 93 21.23 4.52 1.71
CA ASN A 93 21.80 4.53 0.35
C ASN A 93 21.21 5.62 -0.55
N ILE A 94 21.64 5.65 -1.80
CA ILE A 94 21.17 6.62 -2.81
C ILE A 94 19.65 6.60 -3.05
N ASN A 95 18.98 5.49 -2.71
CA ASN A 95 17.54 5.32 -2.82
C ASN A 95 16.82 5.60 -1.48
N GLY A 96 17.53 6.05 -0.45
CA GLY A 96 16.97 6.27 0.88
C GLY A 96 16.74 4.98 1.68
N LYS A 97 17.19 3.81 1.19
CA LYS A 97 17.02 2.55 1.92
C LYS A 97 17.99 2.47 3.09
N THR A 98 17.53 1.98 4.25
CA THR A 98 18.34 1.67 5.42
C THR A 98 18.75 0.19 5.44
N ALA A 99 19.70 -0.18 6.32
CA ALA A 99 20.07 -1.59 6.53
C ALA A 99 18.87 -2.45 6.97
N ALA A 100 17.97 -1.90 7.79
CA ALA A 100 16.76 -2.60 8.24
C ALA A 100 15.81 -2.91 7.08
N MET A 101 15.62 -1.98 6.14
CA MET A 101 14.82 -2.23 4.93
C MET A 101 15.42 -3.33 4.05
N VAL A 102 16.76 -3.39 3.95
CA VAL A 102 17.43 -4.45 3.19
C VAL A 102 17.21 -5.80 3.85
N ALA A 103 17.40 -5.90 5.18
CA ALA A 103 17.13 -7.11 5.94
C ALA A 103 15.67 -7.58 5.79
N ALA A 104 14.72 -6.65 5.87
CA ALA A 104 13.30 -6.91 5.64
C ALA A 104 13.03 -7.43 4.21
N SER A 105 13.63 -6.82 3.19
CA SER A 105 13.47 -7.22 1.79
C SER A 105 14.08 -8.58 1.42
N CYS A 106 15.04 -9.04 2.22
CA CYS A 106 15.67 -10.35 2.04
C CYS A 106 15.01 -11.44 2.91
N GLY A 107 14.09 -11.08 3.81
CA GLY A 107 13.50 -12.00 4.77
C GLY A 107 14.51 -12.55 5.78
N PHE A 108 15.35 -11.69 6.36
CA PHE A 108 16.35 -12.08 7.36
C PHE A 108 15.96 -11.61 8.77
N PRO A 109 15.12 -12.37 9.51
CA PRO A 109 14.62 -11.95 10.83
C PRO A 109 15.76 -11.84 11.86
N ASP A 110 16.74 -12.74 11.80
CA ASP A 110 17.93 -12.74 12.66
C ASP A 110 18.81 -11.49 12.48
N VAL A 111 18.93 -10.98 11.25
CA VAL A 111 19.64 -9.73 10.98
C VAL A 111 18.82 -8.53 11.43
N LEU A 112 17.50 -8.58 11.23
CA LEU A 112 16.59 -7.53 11.63
C LEU A 112 16.60 -7.34 13.16
N ASP A 113 16.58 -8.43 13.93
CA ASP A 113 16.71 -8.41 15.40
C ASP A 113 17.95 -7.63 15.85
N LEU A 114 19.10 -7.92 15.24
CA LEU A 114 20.34 -7.22 15.57
C LEU A 114 20.29 -5.73 15.27
N LEU A 115 19.59 -5.34 14.20
CA LEU A 115 19.43 -3.94 13.85
C LEU A 115 18.46 -3.24 14.83
N ILE A 116 17.38 -3.91 15.23
CA ILE A 116 16.41 -3.43 16.23
C ILE A 116 17.09 -3.24 17.59
N GLU A 117 17.87 -4.22 18.06
CA GLU A 117 18.66 -4.13 19.29
C GLU A 117 19.58 -2.90 19.31
N ASN A 118 20.05 -2.46 18.14
CA ASN A 118 20.92 -1.30 17.97
C ASN A 118 20.18 0.00 17.59
N LYS A 119 18.87 0.07 17.84
CA LYS A 119 18.02 1.27 17.64
C LYS A 119 17.97 1.73 16.19
N CYS A 120 17.74 0.80 15.26
CA CYS A 120 17.45 1.15 13.89
C CYS A 120 16.13 1.93 13.76
N ASN A 121 16.04 2.79 12.76
CA ASN A 121 14.84 3.56 12.45
C ASN A 121 13.99 2.77 11.45
N LEU A 122 13.01 2.03 11.96
CA LEU A 122 12.07 1.25 11.15
C LEU A 122 11.08 2.13 10.38
N ALA A 123 10.73 3.32 10.90
CA ALA A 123 9.83 4.30 10.28
C ALA A 123 10.45 5.07 9.11
N GLN A 124 11.78 5.05 8.97
CA GLN A 124 12.43 5.75 7.88
C GLN A 124 11.80 5.31 6.56
N GLN A 125 11.53 6.26 5.67
CA GLN A 125 10.95 5.98 4.36
C GLN A 125 12.00 6.17 3.27
N ASP A 126 11.99 5.27 2.30
CA ASP A 126 12.81 5.38 1.09
C ASP A 126 12.19 6.35 0.07
N VAL A 127 12.81 6.49 -1.11
CA VAL A 127 12.30 7.36 -2.18
C VAL A 127 10.89 7.02 -2.66
N ASN A 128 10.41 5.80 -2.40
CA ASN A 128 9.07 5.32 -2.75
C ASN A 128 8.08 5.40 -1.58
N GLN A 129 8.50 5.94 -0.42
CA GLN A 129 7.75 5.95 0.84
C GLN A 129 7.62 4.57 1.50
N TRP A 130 8.50 3.63 1.15
CA TRP A 130 8.51 2.31 1.76
C TRP A 130 9.38 2.35 3.00
N ASP A 131 8.82 1.86 4.10
CA ASP A 131 9.50 1.62 5.37
C ASP A 131 9.89 0.14 5.51
N ALA A 132 10.52 -0.23 6.63
CA ALA A 132 10.93 -1.61 6.88
C ALA A 132 9.73 -2.58 6.81
N LEU A 133 8.59 -2.19 7.41
CA LEU A 133 7.35 -2.95 7.40
C LEU A 133 6.81 -3.19 5.97
N SER A 134 6.90 -2.17 5.11
CA SER A 134 6.50 -2.28 3.70
C SER A 134 7.39 -3.26 2.92
N TRP A 135 8.70 -3.30 3.22
CA TRP A 135 9.64 -4.21 2.58
C TRP A 135 9.43 -5.68 3.00
N CYS A 136 8.89 -5.95 4.18
CA CYS A 136 8.47 -7.30 4.59
C CYS A 136 7.36 -7.87 3.68
N LEU A 137 6.61 -7.04 2.96
CA LEU A 137 5.47 -7.48 2.15
C LEU A 137 5.77 -7.64 0.66
N VAL A 138 7.05 -7.51 0.26
CA VAL A 138 7.44 -7.67 -1.14
C VAL A 138 7.24 -9.12 -1.59
N GLU A 139 7.68 -10.06 -0.76
CA GLU A 139 7.53 -11.50 -0.96
C GLU A 139 6.74 -12.12 0.20
N HIS A 140 5.93 -13.14 -0.10
CA HIS A 140 5.13 -13.85 0.91
C HIS A 140 5.81 -15.16 1.32
N THR A 141 7.04 -15.08 1.81
CA THR A 141 7.70 -16.24 2.41
C THR A 141 7.51 -16.23 3.93
N GLU A 142 7.61 -17.40 4.56
CA GLU A 142 7.50 -17.54 6.03
C GLU A 142 8.46 -16.59 6.77
N HIS A 143 9.69 -16.47 6.30
CA HIS A 143 10.69 -15.56 6.88
C HIS A 143 10.32 -14.07 6.75
N HIS A 144 9.61 -13.67 5.70
CA HIS A 144 9.14 -12.30 5.54
C HIS A 144 7.98 -11.98 6.48
N LEU A 145 7.11 -12.96 6.75
CA LEU A 145 6.09 -12.85 7.79
C LEU A 145 6.74 -12.78 9.17
N GLU A 146 7.75 -13.60 9.46
CA GLU A 146 8.52 -13.45 10.71
C GLU A 146 9.14 -12.04 10.85
N CYS A 147 9.70 -11.48 9.78
CA CYS A 147 10.17 -10.08 9.78
C CYS A 147 9.05 -9.06 10.00
N LEU A 148 7.83 -9.35 9.53
CA LEU A 148 6.65 -8.53 9.75
C LEU A 148 6.29 -8.53 11.23
N ASP A 149 6.19 -9.72 11.83
CA ASP A 149 5.86 -9.91 13.24
C ASP A 149 6.87 -9.14 14.13
N ARG A 150 8.18 -9.26 13.87
CA ARG A 150 9.21 -8.50 14.62
C ARG A 150 9.09 -6.98 14.47
N CYS A 151 8.72 -6.51 13.28
CA CYS A 151 8.46 -5.08 13.11
C CYS A 151 7.21 -4.62 13.88
N LEU A 152 6.17 -5.45 13.97
CA LEU A 152 4.92 -5.14 14.66
C LEU A 152 4.98 -5.35 16.18
N GLU A 153 5.90 -6.17 16.68
CA GLU A 153 6.22 -6.30 18.11
C GLU A 153 6.82 -5.00 18.67
N GLU A 154 7.54 -4.25 17.85
CA GLU A 154 7.95 -2.87 18.16
C GLU A 154 6.74 -1.91 18.17
N ASP A 155 6.92 -0.67 18.66
CA ASP A 155 5.81 0.28 18.79
C ASP A 155 5.07 0.51 17.45
N PRO A 156 3.81 0.06 17.29
CA PRO A 156 3.08 0.20 16.04
C PRO A 156 2.81 1.65 15.65
N ALA A 157 2.92 2.60 16.59
CA ALA A 157 2.80 4.04 16.32
C ALA A 157 3.89 4.56 15.38
N ILE A 158 5.04 3.88 15.33
CA ILE A 158 6.15 4.18 14.42
C ILE A 158 5.66 4.15 12.96
N PHE A 159 4.70 3.28 12.64
CA PHE A 159 4.22 3.02 11.28
C PHE A 159 2.93 3.79 10.92
N GLU A 160 2.61 4.90 11.59
CA GLU A 160 1.38 5.67 11.35
C GLU A 160 1.18 6.05 9.86
N ASN A 161 2.26 6.32 9.14
CA ASN A 161 2.25 6.70 7.72
C ASN A 161 2.69 5.56 6.78
N SER A 162 2.75 4.33 7.28
CA SER A 162 3.20 3.18 6.52
C SER A 162 2.21 2.82 5.42
N ILE A 163 2.71 2.61 4.21
CA ILE A 163 1.90 2.08 3.10
C ILE A 163 1.83 0.55 3.09
N ALA A 164 2.39 -0.13 4.10
CA ALA A 164 2.40 -1.58 4.20
C ALA A 164 0.99 -2.19 4.05
N ILE A 165 -0.02 -1.59 4.67
CA ILE A 165 -1.42 -2.05 4.51
C ILE A 165 -1.89 -2.01 3.04
N ILE A 166 -1.47 -1.02 2.25
CA ILE A 166 -1.82 -0.93 0.83
C ILE A 166 -1.18 -2.07 0.05
N LEU A 167 0.10 -2.36 0.32
CA LEU A 167 0.84 -3.45 -0.34
C LEU A 167 0.23 -4.81 0.01
N ALA A 168 -0.10 -5.05 1.28
CA ALA A 168 -0.78 -6.28 1.71
C ALA A 168 -2.13 -6.45 1.01
N LEU A 169 -2.90 -5.37 0.87
CA LEU A 169 -4.19 -5.38 0.18
C LEU A 169 -4.06 -5.62 -1.33
N GLU A 170 -3.02 -5.11 -1.99
CA GLU A 170 -2.78 -5.27 -3.42
C GLU A 170 -2.49 -6.74 -3.81
N LYS A 171 -1.93 -7.50 -2.88
CA LYS A 171 -1.59 -8.93 -3.08
C LYS A 171 -2.82 -9.86 -3.05
N GLY A 172 -4.00 -9.35 -2.70
CA GLY A 172 -5.24 -10.13 -2.70
C GLY A 172 -5.26 -11.19 -1.61
N GLU A 173 -5.63 -12.44 -1.96
CA GLU A 173 -5.81 -13.54 -1.01
C GLU A 173 -4.51 -13.93 -0.29
N GLU A 174 -3.36 -13.86 -0.96
CA GLU A 174 -2.03 -14.18 -0.36
C GLU A 174 -1.67 -13.19 0.75
N GLY A 175 -2.04 -11.92 0.58
CA GLY A 175 -1.79 -10.87 1.56
C GLY A 175 -2.86 -10.76 2.66
N LEU A 176 -3.88 -11.62 2.69
CA LEU A 176 -5.01 -11.50 3.62
C LEU A 176 -4.59 -11.65 5.09
N ALA A 177 -3.66 -12.56 5.39
CA ALA A 177 -3.16 -12.78 6.75
C ALA A 177 -2.42 -11.53 7.25
N ALA A 178 -1.41 -11.09 6.52
CA ALA A 178 -0.66 -9.87 6.83
C ALA A 178 -1.56 -8.63 6.86
N SER A 179 -2.56 -8.53 5.97
CA SER A 179 -3.51 -7.41 5.97
C SER A 179 -4.32 -7.34 7.26
N LYS A 180 -4.75 -8.48 7.82
CA LYS A 180 -5.50 -8.52 9.08
C LYS A 180 -4.63 -8.11 10.26
N GLU A 181 -3.42 -8.65 10.32
CA GLU A 181 -2.48 -8.36 11.39
C GLU A 181 -2.07 -6.88 11.44
N ILE A 182 -1.77 -6.29 10.27
CA ILE A 182 -1.49 -4.86 10.17
C ILE A 182 -2.73 -4.03 10.53
N LEU A 183 -3.93 -4.50 10.16
CA LEU A 183 -5.19 -3.80 10.44
C LEU A 183 -5.55 -3.78 11.93
N GLU A 184 -5.23 -4.83 12.68
CA GLU A 184 -5.40 -4.87 14.14
C GLU A 184 -4.64 -3.72 14.81
N ASN A 185 -3.39 -3.50 14.40
CA ASN A 185 -2.48 -2.47 14.93
C ASN A 185 -2.60 -1.11 14.23
N LEU A 186 -3.45 -0.98 13.20
CA LEU A 186 -3.56 0.24 12.42
C LEU A 186 -4.16 1.40 13.21
N GLN A 187 -3.40 2.49 13.33
CA GLN A 187 -3.85 3.74 13.95
C GLN A 187 -4.49 4.71 12.94
N ASN A 188 -3.90 4.87 11.76
CA ASN A 188 -4.41 5.74 10.70
C ASN A 188 -5.05 4.91 9.57
N PRO A 189 -6.39 4.86 9.44
CA PRO A 189 -7.07 4.10 8.39
C PRO A 189 -7.06 4.80 7.01
N ASN A 190 -6.69 6.08 6.96
CA ASN A 190 -6.79 6.93 5.76
C ASN A 190 -5.48 7.06 5.00
N ILE A 191 -4.71 5.98 4.93
CA ILE A 191 -3.44 5.92 4.20
C ILE A 191 -3.72 5.99 2.69
N THR A 192 -2.91 6.77 1.98
CA THR A 192 -2.99 6.93 0.52
C THR A 192 -1.64 6.68 -0.13
N HIS A 193 -1.65 6.05 -1.29
CA HIS A 193 -0.45 5.86 -2.07
C HIS A 193 -0.01 7.17 -2.73
N SER A 194 1.29 7.48 -2.71
CA SER A 194 1.86 8.77 -3.12
C SER A 194 1.57 9.16 -4.57
N ILE A 195 1.74 8.22 -5.50
CA ILE A 195 1.65 8.41 -6.95
C ILE A 195 0.21 8.59 -7.42
N ASN A 196 -0.67 7.64 -7.08
CA ASN A 196 -2.04 7.61 -7.59
C ASN A 196 -3.07 8.23 -6.62
N LYS A 197 -2.66 8.62 -5.40
CA LYS A 197 -3.53 9.12 -4.32
C LYS A 197 -4.65 8.17 -3.90
N ARG A 198 -4.51 6.89 -4.24
CA ARG A 198 -5.51 5.85 -3.97
C ARG A 198 -5.42 5.42 -2.50
N SER A 199 -6.56 5.36 -1.81
CA SER A 199 -6.63 5.03 -0.37
C SER A 199 -6.61 3.53 -0.09
N ALA A 200 -6.19 3.11 1.10
CA ALA A 200 -6.25 1.71 1.54
C ALA A 200 -7.65 1.09 1.38
N LEU A 201 -8.70 1.82 1.77
CA LEU A 201 -10.10 1.41 1.57
C LEU A 201 -10.43 1.11 0.11
N SER A 202 -9.93 1.93 -0.82
CA SER A 202 -10.16 1.71 -2.23
C SER A 202 -9.40 0.50 -2.79
N TYR A 203 -8.22 0.16 -2.26
CA TYR A 203 -7.53 -1.10 -2.57
C TYR A 203 -8.31 -2.31 -2.04
N ALA A 204 -8.75 -2.27 -0.78
CA ALA A 204 -9.60 -3.31 -0.20
C ALA A 204 -10.88 -3.53 -1.03
N ALA A 205 -11.53 -2.46 -1.48
CA ALA A 205 -12.73 -2.55 -2.32
C ALA A 205 -12.49 -3.27 -3.67
N GLU A 206 -11.27 -3.24 -4.21
CA GLU A 206 -10.95 -3.94 -5.47
C GLU A 206 -10.48 -5.38 -5.24
N PHE A 207 -9.59 -5.59 -4.27
CA PHE A 207 -8.84 -6.85 -4.13
C PHE A 207 -9.31 -7.71 -2.95
N ASN A 208 -9.72 -7.08 -1.84
CA ASN A 208 -10.02 -7.76 -0.57
C ASN A 208 -11.32 -7.23 0.06
N PRO A 209 -12.50 -7.57 -0.51
CA PRO A 209 -13.78 -6.99 -0.11
C PRO A 209 -14.19 -7.34 1.33
N SER A 210 -13.66 -8.43 1.89
CA SER A 210 -13.89 -8.84 3.29
C SER A 210 -13.35 -7.82 4.31
N LEU A 211 -12.24 -7.14 4.00
CA LEU A 211 -11.60 -6.18 4.90
C LEU A 211 -12.21 -4.77 4.83
N VAL A 212 -13.10 -4.51 3.86
CA VAL A 212 -13.76 -3.20 3.69
C VAL A 212 -14.56 -2.81 4.93
N VAL A 213 -15.28 -3.75 5.53
CA VAL A 213 -16.07 -3.50 6.75
C VAL A 213 -15.17 -3.09 7.91
N GLU A 214 -14.03 -3.77 8.07
CA GLU A 214 -13.12 -3.56 9.17
C GLU A 214 -12.37 -2.22 9.06
N LEU A 215 -11.90 -1.88 7.85
CA LEU A 215 -11.32 -0.57 7.55
C LEU A 215 -12.32 0.58 7.80
N LEU A 216 -13.58 0.40 7.42
CA LEU A 216 -14.62 1.41 7.68
C LEU A 216 -14.90 1.57 9.18
N LYS A 217 -14.93 0.47 9.94
CA LYS A 217 -15.07 0.51 11.41
C LYS A 217 -13.90 1.23 12.10
N LYS A 218 -12.68 1.09 11.56
CA LYS A 218 -11.49 1.83 12.01
C LYS A 218 -11.52 3.32 11.64
N GLY A 219 -12.49 3.78 10.84
CA GLY A 219 -12.66 5.20 10.48
C GLY A 219 -12.13 5.59 9.09
N ALA A 220 -11.97 4.62 8.17
CA ALA A 220 -11.61 4.93 6.79
C ALA A 220 -12.68 5.78 6.09
N ASP A 221 -12.27 6.76 5.29
CA ASP A 221 -13.16 7.67 4.57
C ASP A 221 -13.78 6.99 3.33
N PRO A 222 -15.11 6.71 3.32
CA PRO A 222 -15.81 6.11 2.19
C PRO A 222 -15.88 7.03 0.96
N HIS A 223 -15.57 8.33 1.13
CA HIS A 223 -15.58 9.33 0.07
C HIS A 223 -14.19 9.71 -0.44
N SER A 224 -13.14 9.00 0.03
CA SER A 224 -11.77 9.17 -0.43
C SER A 224 -11.68 9.07 -1.96
N LYS A 225 -10.76 9.84 -2.55
CA LYS A 225 -10.61 9.95 -4.01
C LYS A 225 -9.16 9.76 -4.41
N ASP A 226 -8.95 8.97 -5.46
CA ASP A 226 -7.66 8.89 -6.14
C ASP A 226 -7.41 10.12 -7.05
N ALA A 227 -6.25 10.16 -7.70
CA ALA A 227 -5.84 11.24 -8.61
C ALA A 227 -6.77 11.41 -9.83
N LYS A 228 -7.55 10.38 -10.18
CA LYS A 228 -8.57 10.39 -11.23
C LYS A 228 -9.98 10.55 -10.65
N SER A 229 -10.11 10.98 -9.39
CA SER A 229 -11.38 11.13 -8.69
C SER A 229 -12.20 9.83 -8.58
N TRP A 230 -11.57 8.67 -8.66
CA TRP A 230 -12.22 7.39 -8.36
C TRP A 230 -12.41 7.27 -6.85
N THR A 231 -13.61 6.85 -6.45
CA THR A 231 -13.96 6.56 -5.05
C THR A 231 -13.94 5.06 -4.78
N PRO A 232 -13.89 4.60 -3.51
CA PRO A 232 -14.00 3.18 -3.17
C PRO A 232 -15.18 2.47 -3.85
N VAL A 233 -16.32 3.16 -4.02
CA VAL A 233 -17.50 2.64 -4.72
C VAL A 233 -17.22 2.31 -6.20
N HIS A 234 -16.41 3.12 -6.89
CA HIS A 234 -16.00 2.83 -8.27
C HIS A 234 -15.14 1.56 -8.35
N PHE A 235 -14.23 1.38 -7.39
CA PHE A 235 -13.37 0.20 -7.33
C PHE A 235 -14.13 -1.08 -6.98
N ALA A 236 -15.03 -1.03 -5.99
CA ALA A 236 -15.94 -2.14 -5.70
C ALA A 236 -16.84 -2.49 -6.89
N ALA A 237 -17.26 -1.47 -7.66
CA ALA A 237 -18.03 -1.69 -8.88
C ALA A 237 -17.22 -2.35 -10.01
N LYS A 238 -15.91 -2.06 -10.09
CA LYS A 238 -14.98 -2.65 -11.03
C LYS A 238 -14.67 -4.11 -10.69
N SER A 239 -14.39 -4.42 -9.42
CA SER A 239 -14.12 -5.79 -8.95
C SER A 239 -15.37 -6.67 -9.05
N GLY A 240 -16.54 -6.08 -8.79
CA GLY A 240 -17.80 -6.79 -8.79
C GLY A 240 -18.16 -7.36 -7.42
N ALA A 241 -17.68 -6.74 -6.33
CA ALA A 241 -17.90 -7.16 -4.95
C ALA A 241 -19.14 -6.47 -4.35
N PRO A 242 -20.33 -7.11 -4.36
CA PRO A 242 -21.53 -6.54 -3.74
C PRO A 242 -21.39 -6.37 -2.23
N GLU A 243 -20.62 -7.23 -1.55
CA GLU A 243 -20.38 -7.17 -0.10
C GLU A 243 -19.67 -5.86 0.28
N ALA A 244 -18.66 -5.46 -0.50
CA ALA A 244 -17.97 -4.19 -0.33
C ALA A 244 -18.91 -2.98 -0.56
N LEU A 245 -19.81 -3.07 -1.55
CA LEU A 245 -20.80 -2.01 -1.80
C LEU A 245 -21.85 -1.91 -0.71
N GLU A 246 -22.22 -3.04 -0.10
CA GLU A 246 -23.12 -3.05 1.05
C GLU A 246 -22.49 -2.37 2.26
N ALA A 247 -21.25 -2.72 2.58
CA ALA A 247 -20.48 -2.03 3.60
C ALA A 247 -20.38 -0.52 3.32
N LEU A 248 -19.95 -0.13 2.11
CA LEU A 248 -19.86 1.29 1.73
C LEU A 248 -21.22 2.00 1.80
N SER A 249 -22.33 1.32 1.47
CA SER A 249 -23.67 1.88 1.61
C SER A 249 -24.07 2.13 3.06
N ALA A 250 -23.69 1.24 3.99
CA ALA A 250 -23.96 1.42 5.41
C ALA A 250 -23.25 2.66 5.96
N PHE A 251 -22.05 2.95 5.46
CA PHE A 251 -21.26 4.15 5.79
C PHE A 251 -21.58 5.36 4.88
N LYS A 252 -22.78 5.39 4.27
CA LYS A 252 -23.31 6.54 3.49
C LYS A 252 -22.45 6.96 2.28
N ALA A 253 -21.73 6.03 1.66
CA ALA A 253 -20.97 6.34 0.44
C ALA A 253 -21.87 6.83 -0.71
N ASP A 254 -21.36 7.78 -1.51
CA ASP A 254 -22.10 8.35 -2.65
C ASP A 254 -21.87 7.54 -3.94
N PHE A 255 -22.93 6.85 -4.38
CA PHE A 255 -22.94 6.03 -5.60
C PHE A 255 -23.08 6.85 -6.89
N ASN A 256 -23.49 8.12 -6.80
CA ASN A 256 -23.65 9.01 -7.95
C ASN A 256 -22.42 9.87 -8.22
N LYS A 257 -21.35 9.70 -7.42
CA LYS A 257 -20.13 10.48 -7.61
C LYS A 257 -19.51 10.18 -8.97
N LEU A 258 -18.99 11.23 -9.62
CA LEU A 258 -18.34 11.16 -10.91
C LEU A 258 -16.82 11.10 -10.74
N ASN A 259 -16.18 10.19 -11.47
CA ASN A 259 -14.73 10.19 -11.65
C ASN A 259 -14.30 11.24 -12.72
N SER A 260 -13.00 11.30 -13.02
CA SER A 260 -12.42 12.23 -14.01
C SER A 260 -12.98 12.05 -15.42
N ASP A 261 -13.51 10.89 -15.75
CA ASP A 261 -14.12 10.59 -17.05
C ASP A 261 -15.63 10.91 -17.07
N GLY A 262 -16.17 11.47 -15.98
CA GLY A 262 -17.59 11.71 -15.81
C GLY A 262 -18.39 10.43 -15.56
N GLN A 263 -17.72 9.32 -15.25
CA GLN A 263 -18.36 8.03 -15.02
C GLN A 263 -18.77 7.89 -13.56
N THR A 264 -19.95 7.30 -13.34
CA THR A 264 -20.39 6.82 -12.02
C THR A 264 -20.00 5.36 -11.81
N ALA A 265 -20.11 4.87 -10.57
CA ALA A 265 -19.95 3.46 -10.27
C ALA A 265 -20.85 2.54 -11.14
N PHE A 266 -22.05 3.01 -11.52
CA PHE A 266 -22.93 2.29 -12.45
C PHE A 266 -22.30 2.12 -13.84
N HIS A 267 -21.66 3.16 -14.40
CA HIS A 267 -20.97 3.07 -15.69
C HIS A 267 -19.83 2.04 -15.63
N VAL A 268 -19.03 2.08 -14.55
CA VAL A 268 -17.92 1.16 -14.33
C VAL A 268 -18.41 -0.29 -14.20
N ALA A 269 -19.48 -0.54 -13.45
CA ALA A 269 -20.09 -1.87 -13.33
C ALA A 269 -20.62 -2.40 -14.67
N CYS A 270 -21.24 -1.52 -15.47
CA CYS A 270 -21.75 -1.88 -16.80
C CYS A 270 -20.62 -2.27 -17.76
N ALA A 271 -19.57 -1.45 -17.83
CA ALA A 271 -18.39 -1.68 -18.67
C ALA A 271 -17.66 -2.99 -18.31
N ASN A 272 -17.55 -3.30 -17.03
CA ASN A 272 -16.93 -4.55 -16.55
C ASN A 272 -17.90 -5.75 -16.54
N GLY A 273 -19.16 -5.57 -16.96
CA GLY A 273 -20.14 -6.66 -17.05
C GLY A 273 -20.64 -7.21 -15.71
N LYS A 274 -20.47 -6.47 -14.60
CA LYS A 274 -20.77 -6.92 -13.24
C LYS A 274 -22.27 -6.84 -12.93
N SER A 275 -23.02 -7.82 -13.44
CA SER A 275 -24.49 -7.80 -13.44
C SER A 275 -25.13 -7.77 -12.04
N LYS A 276 -24.54 -8.45 -11.05
CA LYS A 276 -25.01 -8.41 -9.64
C LYS A 276 -24.88 -7.00 -9.05
N VAL A 277 -23.73 -6.38 -9.25
CA VAL A 277 -23.43 -5.01 -8.81
C VAL A 277 -24.32 -3.98 -9.48
N VAL A 278 -24.60 -4.12 -10.78
CA VAL A 278 -25.51 -3.21 -11.51
C VAL A 278 -26.89 -3.13 -10.83
N LYS A 279 -27.44 -4.27 -10.39
CA LYS A 279 -28.70 -4.29 -9.65
C LYS A 279 -28.56 -3.59 -8.30
N PHE A 280 -27.52 -3.96 -7.56
CA PHE A 280 -27.28 -3.44 -6.22
C PHE A 280 -27.12 -1.91 -6.21
N ILE A 281 -26.32 -1.36 -7.12
CA ILE A 281 -26.08 0.09 -7.23
C ILE A 281 -27.39 0.84 -7.54
N VAL A 282 -28.24 0.29 -8.42
CA VAL A 282 -29.55 0.90 -8.72
C VAL A 282 -30.52 0.79 -7.54
N GLN A 283 -30.52 -0.34 -6.82
CA GLN A 283 -31.28 -0.54 -5.57
C GLN A 283 -30.83 0.38 -4.43
N ARG A 284 -29.59 0.90 -4.46
CA ARG A 284 -29.13 1.91 -3.50
C ARG A 284 -29.38 3.35 -3.98
N GLY A 285 -30.11 3.51 -5.08
CA GLY A 285 -30.61 4.81 -5.55
C GLY A 285 -29.70 5.52 -6.54
N ALA A 286 -28.70 4.83 -7.09
CA ALA A 286 -27.86 5.40 -8.13
C ALA A 286 -28.67 5.67 -9.41
N ASN A 287 -28.37 6.77 -10.08
CA ASN A 287 -29.07 7.19 -11.29
C ASN A 287 -28.39 6.58 -12.54
N PRO A 288 -29.04 5.64 -13.24
CA PRO A 288 -28.49 5.01 -14.45
C PRO A 288 -28.56 5.93 -15.68
N LYS A 289 -29.27 7.06 -15.62
CA LYS A 289 -29.41 8.03 -16.72
C LYS A 289 -28.32 9.08 -16.75
N ILE A 290 -27.44 9.13 -15.75
CA ILE A 290 -26.27 10.02 -15.78
C ILE A 290 -25.45 9.67 -17.03
N LYS A 291 -24.95 10.70 -17.71
CA LYS A 291 -24.10 10.56 -18.88
C LYS A 291 -22.66 10.85 -18.51
N ASP A 292 -21.73 10.08 -19.08
CA ASP A 292 -20.30 10.35 -18.96
C ASP A 292 -19.86 11.52 -19.86
N LYS A 293 -18.56 11.86 -19.83
CA LYS A 293 -18.01 12.94 -20.68
C LYS A 293 -18.17 12.69 -22.19
N LYS A 294 -18.32 11.43 -22.61
CA LYS A 294 -18.59 11.06 -24.02
C LYS A 294 -20.09 11.09 -24.34
N SER A 295 -20.91 11.60 -23.43
CA SER A 295 -22.38 11.55 -23.50
C SER A 295 -22.94 10.13 -23.56
N CYS A 296 -22.14 9.13 -23.18
CA CYS A 296 -22.54 7.75 -23.14
C CYS A 296 -23.26 7.45 -21.81
N THR A 297 -24.30 6.63 -21.89
CA THR A 297 -24.98 6.08 -20.70
C THR A 297 -24.38 4.72 -20.34
N GLY A 298 -24.51 4.30 -19.08
CA GLY A 298 -24.00 2.99 -18.64
C GLY A 298 -24.46 1.82 -19.51
N LYS A 299 -25.67 1.88 -20.07
CA LYS A 299 -26.19 0.90 -21.03
C LYS A 299 -25.39 0.81 -22.32
N GLN A 300 -24.92 1.93 -22.87
CA GLN A 300 -24.13 1.93 -24.10
C GLN A 300 -22.74 1.34 -23.88
N LEU A 301 -22.22 1.42 -22.65
CA LEU A 301 -20.97 0.80 -22.23
C LEU A 301 -21.13 -0.68 -21.82
N ALA A 302 -22.36 -1.19 -21.71
CA ALA A 302 -22.61 -2.53 -21.18
C ALA A 302 -22.27 -3.64 -22.18
N ASN A 303 -21.61 -4.69 -21.69
CA ASN A 303 -21.35 -5.91 -22.46
C ASN A 303 -22.65 -6.65 -22.85
N LYS A 304 -22.63 -7.41 -23.96
CA LYS A 304 -23.82 -8.14 -24.48
C LYS A 304 -24.52 -9.02 -23.43
N LYS A 305 -23.76 -9.61 -22.48
CA LYS A 305 -24.29 -10.44 -21.38
C LYS A 305 -24.95 -9.60 -20.28
N SER A 306 -24.36 -8.48 -19.86
CA SER A 306 -24.89 -7.61 -18.79
C SER A 306 -26.02 -6.71 -19.28
N MET A 307 -26.13 -6.45 -20.59
CA MET A 307 -27.17 -5.62 -21.21
C MET A 307 -28.60 -6.00 -20.80
N LYS A 308 -28.89 -7.30 -20.61
CA LYS A 308 -30.22 -7.76 -20.14
C LYS A 308 -30.52 -7.25 -18.74
N GLU A 309 -29.56 -7.38 -17.83
CA GLU A 309 -29.71 -6.98 -16.42
C GLU A 309 -29.66 -5.46 -16.27
N VAL A 310 -28.84 -4.76 -17.07
CA VAL A 310 -28.82 -3.29 -17.13
C VAL A 310 -30.18 -2.75 -17.57
N ARG A 311 -30.82 -3.33 -18.59
CA ARG A 311 -32.17 -2.94 -19.02
C ARG A 311 -33.22 -3.19 -17.95
N LYS A 312 -33.12 -4.29 -17.20
CA LYS A 312 -34.02 -4.57 -16.06
C LYS A 312 -33.81 -3.53 -14.95
N ALA A 313 -32.57 -3.21 -14.61
CA ALA A 313 -32.23 -2.20 -13.62
C ALA A 313 -32.72 -0.80 -14.03
N GLU A 314 -32.54 -0.38 -15.30
CA GLU A 314 -33.07 0.88 -15.83
C GLU A 314 -34.61 0.96 -15.76
N LYS A 315 -35.29 -0.15 -16.10
CA LYS A 315 -36.76 -0.23 -16.01
C LYS A 315 -37.23 -0.15 -14.55
N ALA A 316 -36.53 -0.82 -13.64
CA ALA A 316 -36.83 -0.77 -12.21
C ALA A 316 -36.62 0.65 -11.66
N TRP A 317 -35.53 1.33 -12.07
CA TRP A 317 -35.28 2.72 -11.70
C TRP A 317 -36.35 3.68 -12.21
N SER A 318 -36.82 3.50 -13.45
CA SER A 318 -37.87 4.38 -14.03
C SER A 318 -39.25 4.20 -13.39
N LYS A 319 -39.44 3.14 -12.59
CA LYS A 319 -40.66 2.89 -11.82
C LYS A 319 -40.58 3.41 -10.38
N ARG A 320 -39.49 4.08 -10.01
CA ARG A 320 -39.29 4.61 -8.65
C ARG A 320 -40.29 5.75 -8.40
N PRO A 321 -41.03 5.76 -7.27
CA PRO A 321 -41.86 6.90 -6.89
C PRO A 321 -41.00 8.13 -6.63
N GLU A 322 -41.43 9.30 -7.11
CA GLU A 322 -40.68 10.57 -7.03
C GLU A 322 -40.64 11.16 -5.60
N ASP A 323 -41.49 10.67 -4.70
CA ASP A 323 -41.67 11.22 -3.36
C ASP A 323 -40.85 10.44 -2.32
N ASN A 324 -39.76 11.04 -1.83
CA ASN A 324 -38.77 10.42 -0.94
C ASN A 324 -39.29 10.05 0.48
N ARG A 325 -40.56 10.29 0.79
CA ARG A 325 -41.12 10.12 2.15
C ARG A 325 -41.79 8.78 2.40
N VAL A 326 -42.26 8.10 1.36
CA VAL A 326 -42.97 6.84 1.52
C VAL A 326 -42.40 5.90 0.47
N ILE A 327 -42.19 4.64 0.87
CA ILE A 327 -41.83 3.53 -0.02
C ILE A 327 -40.32 3.37 -0.31
N PHE A 328 -39.50 3.20 0.74
CA PHE A 328 -38.30 2.37 0.60
C PHE A 328 -38.67 0.87 0.55
N LYS A 329 -39.79 0.47 1.21
CA LYS A 329 -40.28 -0.92 1.31
C LYS A 329 -40.84 -1.51 0.00
N ASP A 330 -41.80 -0.86 -0.66
CA ASP A 330 -42.41 -1.47 -1.86
C ASP A 330 -41.47 -1.46 -3.09
N TRP A 331 -40.49 -0.55 -3.11
CA TRP A 331 -39.44 -0.53 -4.12
C TRP A 331 -38.45 -1.69 -3.96
N LEU A 332 -38.16 -2.13 -2.73
CA LEU A 332 -37.39 -3.34 -2.44
C LEU A 332 -38.19 -4.61 -2.76
N HIS A 333 -39.50 -4.61 -2.49
CA HIS A 333 -40.40 -5.74 -2.82
C HIS A 333 -40.46 -6.06 -4.32
N ALA A 334 -40.30 -5.05 -5.19
CA ALA A 334 -40.23 -5.23 -6.65
C ALA A 334 -38.99 -6.01 -7.14
N PHE A 335 -38.05 -6.33 -6.23
CA PHE A 335 -36.89 -7.16 -6.48
C PHE A 335 -36.99 -8.58 -5.88
N GLU A 336 -38.17 -9.01 -5.40
CA GLU A 336 -38.42 -10.36 -4.82
C GLU A 336 -37.45 -10.73 -3.68
N LEU A 337 -37.28 -9.83 -2.70
CA LEU A 337 -36.56 -10.14 -1.47
C LEU A 337 -37.53 -10.03 -0.29
N GLU A 338 -37.55 -11.06 0.56
CA GLU A 338 -38.20 -11.00 1.87
C GLU A 338 -37.52 -9.92 2.71
N VAL A 339 -38.35 -9.09 3.33
CA VAL A 339 -37.95 -7.93 4.12
C VAL A 339 -37.48 -8.40 5.50
N GLU A 340 -36.38 -9.12 5.56
CA GLU A 340 -35.65 -9.44 6.80
C GLU A 340 -34.16 -9.28 6.46
N THR A 341 -33.57 -8.09 6.57
CA THR A 341 -32.97 -7.60 7.81
C THR A 341 -32.83 -6.07 7.77
N TYR A 342 -33.87 -5.36 8.20
CA TYR A 342 -33.69 -4.03 8.77
C TYR A 342 -33.47 -4.22 10.27
N VAL A 343 -32.22 -4.40 10.69
CA VAL A 343 -31.88 -4.19 12.10
C VAL A 343 -31.80 -2.69 12.31
N ASN A 344 -32.69 -2.18 13.16
CA ASN A 344 -32.63 -0.84 13.72
C ASN A 344 -31.22 -0.59 14.28
N MET A 345 -30.48 0.35 13.70
CA MET A 345 -29.36 1.02 14.38
C MET A 345 -29.78 2.46 14.71
N THR A 346 -30.85 2.58 15.47
CA THR A 346 -31.18 3.81 16.20
C THR A 346 -30.52 3.85 17.58
N ASP A 347 -29.71 2.86 17.96
CA ASP A 347 -29.01 2.81 19.26
C ASP A 347 -27.49 2.97 19.07
N ILE A 348 -27.04 4.11 18.54
CA ILE A 348 -25.64 4.58 18.69
C ILE A 348 -25.57 5.87 19.52
N ASP A 349 -26.70 6.45 19.93
CA ASP A 349 -26.70 7.53 20.92
C ASP A 349 -27.34 7.06 22.24
N ARG A 350 -26.52 6.44 23.11
CA ARG A 350 -26.62 6.54 24.57
C ARG A 350 -25.37 6.05 25.29
#